data_AF-A0A2V1C9S5-F1
#
_entry.id   AF-A0A2V1C9S5-F1
#
_cell.length_a   1.000
_cell.length_b   1.000
_cell.length_c   1.000
_cell.angle_alpha   90.00
_cell.angle_beta   90.00
_cell.angle_gamma   90.00
#
_symmetry.space_group_name_H-M   'P 1'
#
loop_
_entity.id
_entity.type
_entity.pdbx_description
1 polymer ?
#
loop_
_entity_poly.entity_id
_entity_poly.type
_entity_poly.pdbx_seq_one_letter_code
_entity_poly.pdbx_strand_id
1 'polypeptide(L)'
;MASSRMIHSSGIHHNLPTFPAHDGKKYSAIVTGANGISGSEIVNALVAAPERWDIIYAMSRRPPPSHNARVKGIAADFLSSSPENLATLFRKEGVKAVMVEYGTPEEDDSQYSVVTMPRNPPPSGFGKPGLVRVTFTFEGWAKRDEVKAAWKNIQEREGLRGDLDPWRRKETLVNVFGTLDAEMLGSWSRTQTMDKAKKMGCTGHVQTDEGLRKTIERMAELEMVPAL
;
A
#
# COMPACT_ATOMS: atom_id res chain seq x y z
N MET A 1 27.72 28.42 5.77
CA MET A 1 26.52 28.03 4.99
C MET A 1 25.56 27.33 5.94
N ALA A 2 24.32 27.81 6.06
CA ALA A 2 23.33 27.18 6.93
C ALA A 2 23.01 25.77 6.41
N SER A 3 23.15 24.76 7.27
CA SER A 3 22.79 23.38 6.94
C SER A 3 21.29 23.34 6.63
N SER A 4 20.94 22.99 5.39
CA SER A 4 19.57 22.74 4.96
C SER A 4 19.02 21.55 5.74
N ARG A 5 18.30 21.82 6.82
CA ARG A 5 17.75 20.81 7.71
C ARG A 5 16.60 20.09 6.99
N MET A 6 16.85 18.90 6.44
CA MET A 6 15.88 18.14 5.63
C MET A 6 14.66 17.65 6.41
N ILE A 7 14.77 17.47 7.73
CA ILE A 7 13.69 17.00 8.61
C ILE A 7 13.65 17.78 9.92
N HIS A 8 12.46 17.97 10.47
CA HIS A 8 12.26 18.62 11.76
C HIS A 8 11.29 17.82 12.65
N SER A 9 11.19 18.24 13.91
CA SER A 9 10.22 17.70 14.87
C SER A 9 9.38 18.85 15.42
N SER A 10 8.09 18.61 15.62
CA SER A 10 7.15 19.57 16.21
C SER A 10 6.23 18.83 17.19
N GLY A 11 6.44 19.05 18.49
CA GLY A 11 5.74 18.30 19.54
C GLY A 11 5.99 16.79 19.42
N ILE A 12 4.90 16.03 19.27
CA ILE A 12 4.91 14.57 19.11
C ILE A 12 5.21 14.09 17.68
N HIS A 13 5.29 15.02 16.72
CA HIS A 13 5.58 14.71 15.33
C HIS A 13 7.09 14.73 15.10
N HIS A 14 7.66 13.60 14.72
CA HIS A 14 9.09 13.43 14.48
C HIS A 14 9.37 13.11 13.02
N ASN A 15 10.52 13.56 12.51
CA ASN A 15 10.93 13.35 11.12
C ASN A 15 9.94 13.96 10.11
N LEU A 16 9.30 15.07 10.46
CA LEU A 16 8.47 15.82 9.52
C LEU A 16 9.37 16.32 8.39
N PRO A 17 8.98 16.11 7.12
CA PRO A 17 9.75 16.63 6.00
C PRO A 17 9.79 18.15 6.09
N THR A 18 10.91 18.71 5.70
CA THR A 18 10.97 20.08 5.20
C THR A 18 11.02 20.03 3.69
N PHE A 19 10.57 21.07 3.01
CA PHE A 19 10.49 21.08 1.56
C PHE A 19 11.44 22.11 0.92
N PRO A 20 12.77 22.05 1.16
CA PRO A 20 13.72 23.06 0.67
C PRO A 20 13.88 23.04 -0.86
N ALA A 21 13.55 21.92 -1.51
CA ALA A 21 13.57 21.74 -2.97
C ALA A 21 12.16 21.52 -3.54
N HIS A 22 11.14 22.17 -2.96
CA HIS A 22 9.78 22.08 -3.52
C HIS A 22 9.75 22.63 -4.95
N ASP A 23 8.98 22.00 -5.83
CA ASP A 23 8.89 22.34 -7.26
C ASP A 23 8.07 23.62 -7.53
N GLY A 24 7.85 24.44 -6.49
CA GLY A 24 6.95 25.60 -6.53
C GLY A 24 5.46 25.25 -6.64
N LYS A 25 5.10 23.98 -6.87
CA LYS A 25 3.70 23.58 -7.00
C LYS A 25 3.08 23.41 -5.62
N LYS A 26 1.82 23.84 -5.52
CA LYS A 26 0.98 23.55 -4.37
C LYS A 26 -0.05 22.50 -4.74
N TYR A 27 -0.21 21.52 -3.86
CA TYR A 27 -1.08 20.37 -4.07
C TYR A 27 -2.36 20.49 -3.24
N SER A 28 -3.36 19.70 -3.64
CA SER A 28 -4.55 19.47 -2.82
C SER A 28 -4.46 18.11 -2.15
N ALA A 29 -4.94 18.01 -0.90
CA ALA A 29 -5.00 16.76 -0.16
C ALA A 29 -6.45 16.41 0.16
N ILE A 30 -6.78 15.12 0.12
CA ILE A 30 -8.04 14.58 0.64
C ILE A 30 -7.72 13.77 1.89
N VAL A 31 -8.36 14.08 3.00
CA VAL A 31 -8.24 13.33 4.25
C VAL A 31 -9.63 12.80 4.61
N THR A 32 -9.86 11.51 4.40
CA THR A 32 -11.08 10.83 4.85
C THR A 32 -10.92 10.43 6.32
N GLY A 33 -12.02 10.43 7.08
CA GLY A 33 -11.95 10.21 8.53
C GLY A 33 -11.25 11.35 9.28
N ALA A 34 -11.30 12.58 8.76
CA ALA A 34 -10.56 13.73 9.27
C ALA A 34 -10.89 14.12 10.73
N ASN A 35 -12.03 13.69 11.27
CA ASN A 35 -12.43 13.92 12.66
C ASN A 35 -11.96 12.80 13.63
N GLY A 36 -11.23 11.80 13.15
CA GLY A 36 -10.65 10.74 13.98
C GLY A 36 -9.28 11.11 14.57
N ILE A 37 -8.77 10.27 15.49
CA ILE A 37 -7.49 10.49 16.20
C ILE A 37 -6.33 10.74 15.22
N SER A 38 -6.15 9.86 14.23
CA SER A 38 -5.08 10.03 13.24
C SER A 38 -5.43 11.08 12.19
N GLY A 39 -6.71 11.17 11.82
CA GLY A 39 -7.18 12.09 10.78
C GLY A 39 -6.96 13.56 11.15
N SER A 40 -7.22 13.93 12.40
CA SER A 40 -7.00 15.30 12.89
C SER A 40 -5.52 15.68 12.86
N GLU A 41 -4.63 14.78 13.27
CA GLU A 41 -3.19 15.04 13.24
C GLU A 41 -2.62 15.09 11.81
N ILE A 42 -3.16 14.29 10.89
CA ILE A 42 -2.83 14.40 9.46
C ILE A 42 -3.21 15.80 8.94
N VAL A 43 -4.43 16.28 9.24
CA VAL A 43 -4.85 17.63 8.84
C VAL A 43 -3.92 18.69 9.44
N ASN A 44 -3.57 18.58 10.72
CA ASN A 44 -2.65 19.51 11.39
C ASN A 44 -1.27 19.54 10.72
N ALA A 45 -0.71 18.36 10.41
CA ALA A 45 0.59 18.23 9.75
C ALA A 45 0.59 18.84 8.34
N LEU A 46 -0.48 18.64 7.57
CA LEU A 46 -0.64 19.23 6.23
C LEU A 46 -0.77 20.75 6.30
N VAL A 47 -1.56 21.27 7.26
CA VAL A 47 -1.72 22.71 7.51
C VAL A 47 -0.39 23.37 7.87
N ALA A 48 0.49 22.66 8.58
CA ALA A 48 1.80 23.17 9.01
C ALA A 48 2.81 23.34 7.86
N ALA A 49 2.52 22.85 6.64
CA ALA A 49 3.40 22.94 5.46
C ALA A 49 2.76 23.80 4.33
N PRO A 50 2.60 25.12 4.55
CA PRO A 50 1.92 26.02 3.63
C PRO A 50 2.54 26.16 2.23
N GLU A 51 3.82 25.90 2.12
CA GLU A 51 4.61 25.90 0.89
C GLU A 51 4.25 24.72 -0.03
N ARG A 52 3.69 23.64 0.51
CA ARG A 52 3.37 22.40 -0.21
C ARG A 52 1.88 22.22 -0.47
N TRP A 53 1.02 22.57 0.49
CA TRP A 53 -0.41 22.28 0.44
C TRP A 53 -1.25 23.55 0.31
N ASP A 54 -2.06 23.61 -0.74
CA ASP A 54 -2.97 24.72 -1.01
C ASP A 54 -4.32 24.54 -0.32
N ILE A 55 -4.97 23.39 -0.57
CA ILE A 55 -6.30 23.06 -0.07
C ILE A 55 -6.28 21.64 0.52
N ILE A 56 -6.90 21.49 1.68
CA ILE A 56 -7.06 20.22 2.38
C ILE A 56 -8.56 19.96 2.51
N TYR A 57 -9.06 18.98 1.76
CA TYR A 57 -10.45 18.52 1.86
C TYR A 57 -10.56 17.53 3.03
N ALA A 58 -11.08 18.01 4.16
CA ALA A 58 -11.26 17.23 5.38
C ALA A 58 -12.66 16.60 5.37
N MET A 59 -12.72 15.29 5.16
CA MET A 59 -13.98 14.56 4.94
C MET A 59 -14.30 13.62 6.10
N SER A 60 -15.50 13.76 6.67
CA SER A 60 -16.08 12.79 7.61
C SER A 60 -17.58 13.01 7.70
N ARG A 61 -18.31 12.06 8.28
CA ARG A 61 -19.77 12.20 8.54
C ARG A 61 -20.10 13.49 9.30
N ARG A 62 -19.19 13.88 10.21
CA ARG A 62 -19.17 15.18 10.89
C ARG A 62 -17.76 15.75 10.70
N PRO A 63 -17.52 16.66 9.74
CA PRO A 63 -16.19 17.23 9.51
C PRO A 63 -15.72 18.00 10.75
N PRO A 64 -14.41 17.97 11.07
CA PRO A 64 -13.89 18.72 12.20
C PRO A 64 -14.07 20.23 11.95
N PRO A 65 -14.43 21.02 12.96
CA PRO A 65 -14.38 22.47 12.83
C PRO A 65 -12.91 22.88 12.58
N SER A 66 -12.68 23.73 11.59
CA SER A 66 -11.35 24.28 11.32
C SER A 66 -11.41 25.80 11.20
N HIS A 67 -10.43 26.46 11.81
CA HIS A 67 -10.23 27.90 11.71
C HIS A 67 -9.23 28.26 10.60
N ASN A 68 -8.67 27.26 9.90
CA ASN A 68 -7.71 27.50 8.83
C ASN A 68 -8.43 27.59 7.47
N ALA A 69 -8.24 28.70 6.75
CA ALA A 69 -8.89 28.95 5.46
C ALA A 69 -8.60 27.90 4.37
N ARG A 70 -7.54 27.10 4.53
CA ARG A 70 -7.17 26.02 3.59
C ARG A 70 -7.85 24.69 3.87
N VAL A 71 -8.50 24.55 5.02
CA VAL A 71 -9.19 23.32 5.38
C VAL A 71 -10.65 23.46 4.98
N LYS A 72 -11.05 22.72 3.94
CA LYS A 72 -12.44 22.63 3.49
C LYS A 72 -13.08 21.39 4.07
N GLY A 73 -13.93 21.56 5.09
CA GLY A 73 -14.73 20.48 5.66
C GLY A 73 -15.83 20.03 4.70
N ILE A 74 -15.92 18.72 4.44
CA ILE A 74 -16.98 18.12 3.62
C ILE A 74 -17.65 17.00 4.41
N ALA A 75 -18.96 17.09 4.58
CA ALA A 75 -19.75 16.05 5.20
C ALA A 75 -19.95 14.89 4.20
N ALA A 76 -19.26 13.78 4.42
CA ALA A 76 -19.32 12.60 3.56
C ALA A 76 -19.46 11.32 4.40
N ASP A 77 -20.41 10.47 4.02
CA ASP A 77 -20.59 9.14 4.61
C ASP A 77 -20.11 8.06 3.63
N PHE A 78 -18.92 7.53 3.88
CA PHE A 78 -18.29 6.49 3.07
C PHE A 78 -18.80 5.08 3.37
N LEU A 79 -19.65 4.90 4.38
CA LEU A 79 -20.18 3.60 4.77
C LEU A 79 -21.57 3.35 4.18
N SER A 80 -22.40 4.40 4.11
CA SER A 80 -23.80 4.27 3.72
C SER A 80 -24.18 4.97 2.41
N SER A 81 -23.31 5.84 1.87
CA SER A 81 -23.58 6.48 0.57
C SER A 81 -23.12 5.61 -0.59
N SER A 82 -23.87 5.62 -1.69
CA SER A 82 -23.40 5.00 -2.93
C SER A 82 -22.24 5.79 -3.55
N PRO A 83 -21.38 5.15 -4.36
CA PRO A 83 -20.30 5.82 -5.09
C PRO A 83 -20.77 6.99 -5.95
N GLU A 84 -21.94 6.90 -6.58
CA GLU A 84 -22.51 7.93 -7.46
C GLU A 84 -22.90 9.19 -6.68
N ASN A 85 -23.46 8.99 -5.49
CA ASN A 85 -23.83 10.08 -4.59
C ASN A 85 -22.59 10.80 -4.06
N LEU A 86 -21.55 10.04 -3.67
CA LEU A 86 -20.27 10.61 -3.25
C LEU A 86 -19.58 11.36 -4.40
N ALA A 87 -19.58 10.80 -5.61
CA ALA A 87 -19.01 11.46 -6.79
C ALA A 87 -19.74 12.78 -7.11
N THR A 88 -21.07 12.80 -6.97
CA THR A 88 -21.88 14.01 -7.16
C THR A 88 -21.58 15.06 -6.09
N LEU A 89 -21.46 14.64 -4.82
CA LEU A 89 -21.01 15.52 -3.73
C LEU A 89 -19.62 16.10 -4.02
N PHE A 90 -18.65 15.29 -4.44
CA PHE A 90 -17.28 15.73 -4.69
C PHE A 90 -17.19 16.72 -5.86
N ARG A 91 -17.96 16.49 -6.93
CA ARG A 91 -18.09 17.45 -8.03
C ARG A 91 -18.70 18.77 -7.56
N LYS A 92 -19.80 18.71 -6.79
CA LYS A 92 -20.46 19.89 -6.22
C LYS A 92 -19.51 20.69 -5.33
N GLU A 93 -18.70 20.01 -4.53
CA GLU A 93 -17.71 20.63 -3.64
C GLU A 93 -16.40 21.02 -4.34
N GLY A 94 -16.28 20.81 -5.65
CA GLY A 94 -15.09 21.17 -6.42
C GLY A 94 -13.83 20.42 -5.95
N VAL A 95 -13.97 19.17 -5.52
CA VAL A 95 -12.85 18.32 -5.10
C VAL A 95 -12.02 17.95 -6.33
N LYS A 96 -10.74 18.31 -6.30
CA LYS A 96 -9.77 17.90 -7.32
C LYS A 96 -9.24 16.51 -6.98
N ALA A 97 -9.62 15.50 -7.75
CA ALA A 97 -9.18 14.12 -7.55
C ALA A 97 -8.65 13.53 -8.87
N VAL A 98 -7.67 12.64 -8.76
CA VAL A 98 -7.24 11.78 -9.86
C VAL A 98 -8.09 10.51 -9.79
N MET A 99 -8.76 10.19 -10.89
CA MET A 99 -9.50 8.93 -11.00
C MET A 99 -8.49 7.79 -11.20
N VAL A 100 -8.63 6.74 -10.40
CA VAL A 100 -7.91 5.48 -10.57
C VAL A 100 -8.96 4.42 -10.86
N GLU A 101 -8.74 3.62 -11.89
CA GLU A 101 -9.61 2.47 -12.17
C GLU A 101 -9.57 1.50 -10.99
N TYR A 102 -10.74 1.00 -10.59
CA TYR A 102 -10.86 0.03 -9.51
C TYR A 102 -11.76 -1.13 -9.93
N GLY A 103 -11.43 -2.33 -9.48
CA GLY A 103 -12.31 -3.49 -9.54
C GLY A 103 -13.08 -3.65 -8.23
N THR A 104 -14.26 -4.26 -8.29
CA THR A 104 -14.97 -4.74 -7.10
C THR A 104 -14.54 -6.17 -6.79
N PRO A 105 -14.62 -6.62 -5.52
CA PRO A 105 -14.44 -8.03 -5.19
C PRO A 105 -15.46 -8.91 -5.93
N GLU A 106 -15.11 -10.17 -6.13
CA GLU A 106 -16.04 -11.19 -6.64
C GLU A 106 -17.19 -11.40 -5.65
N GLU A 107 -18.42 -11.51 -6.17
CA GLU A 107 -19.64 -11.66 -5.38
C GLU A 107 -20.08 -13.13 -5.27
N ASP A 108 -19.68 -13.98 -6.22
CA ASP A 108 -19.98 -15.41 -6.18
C ASP A 108 -19.04 -16.14 -5.20
N ASP A 109 -19.58 -16.50 -4.04
CA ASP A 109 -18.88 -17.24 -2.99
C ASP A 109 -18.25 -18.56 -3.49
N SER A 110 -18.79 -19.18 -4.56
CA SER A 110 -18.26 -20.44 -5.12
C SER A 110 -16.93 -20.28 -5.85
N GLN A 111 -16.58 -19.06 -6.25
CA GLN A 111 -15.30 -18.73 -6.88
C GLN A 111 -14.15 -18.66 -5.86
N TYR A 112 -14.46 -18.62 -4.57
CA TYR A 112 -13.45 -18.45 -3.53
C TYR A 112 -12.88 -19.79 -3.06
N SER A 113 -11.55 -19.89 -3.08
CA SER A 113 -10.82 -20.82 -2.24
C SER A 113 -10.73 -20.27 -0.82
N VAL A 114 -11.09 -21.09 0.18
CA VAL A 114 -11.13 -20.69 1.59
C VAL A 114 -10.08 -21.45 2.38
N VAL A 115 -9.18 -20.71 3.04
CA VAL A 115 -8.20 -21.25 3.99
C VAL A 115 -8.61 -20.89 5.40
N THR A 116 -8.84 -21.91 6.23
CA THR A 116 -9.15 -21.75 7.65
C THR A 116 -7.87 -21.66 8.45
N MET A 117 -7.71 -20.62 9.26
CA MET A 117 -6.55 -20.49 10.15
C MET A 117 -6.51 -21.64 11.17
N PRO A 118 -5.31 -22.18 11.47
CA PRO A 118 -5.19 -23.45 12.19
C PRO A 118 -5.56 -23.38 13.67
N ARG A 119 -5.64 -22.18 14.28
CA ARG A 119 -5.80 -22.03 15.73
C ARG A 119 -7.27 -21.81 16.12
N ASN A 120 -7.77 -22.67 17.01
CA ASN A 120 -9.10 -22.57 17.61
C ASN A 120 -9.03 -22.80 19.14
N PRO A 121 -9.38 -21.81 20.00
CA PRO A 121 -9.81 -20.46 19.64
C PRO A 121 -8.66 -19.66 18.99
N PRO A 122 -8.99 -18.61 18.20
CA PRO A 122 -7.97 -17.72 17.67
C PRO A 122 -7.15 -17.07 18.80
N PRO A 123 -5.96 -16.49 18.52
CA PRO A 123 -5.12 -15.87 19.55
C PRO A 123 -5.82 -14.81 20.42
N SER A 124 -6.88 -14.18 19.93
CA SER A 124 -7.74 -13.27 20.69
C SER A 124 -8.50 -13.95 21.84
N GLY A 125 -8.61 -15.28 21.84
CA GLY A 125 -9.29 -16.08 22.86
C GLY A 125 -10.80 -16.25 22.65
N PHE A 126 -11.39 -15.61 21.63
CA PHE A 126 -12.82 -15.67 21.34
C PHE A 126 -13.11 -15.62 19.84
N GLY A 127 -14.23 -16.22 19.43
CA GLY A 127 -14.68 -16.26 18.03
C GLY A 127 -14.26 -17.53 17.28
N LYS A 128 -14.74 -17.66 16.03
CA LYS A 128 -14.35 -18.75 15.13
C LYS A 128 -12.93 -18.49 14.58
N PRO A 129 -12.23 -19.53 14.08
CA PRO A 129 -10.99 -19.33 13.35
C PRO A 129 -11.16 -18.33 12.20
N GLY A 130 -10.13 -17.53 11.96
CA GLY A 130 -10.10 -16.61 10.82
C GLY A 130 -10.16 -17.37 9.50
N LEU A 131 -10.86 -16.79 8.52
CA LEU A 131 -10.94 -17.33 7.16
C LEU A 131 -10.20 -16.38 6.22
N VAL A 132 -9.34 -16.95 5.38
CA VAL A 132 -8.75 -16.24 4.23
C VAL A 132 -9.47 -16.72 2.98
N ARG A 133 -9.99 -15.80 2.19
CA ARG A 133 -10.77 -16.09 0.98
C ARG A 133 -10.07 -15.46 -0.21
N VAL A 134 -9.75 -16.25 -1.22
CA VAL A 134 -9.07 -15.79 -2.43
C VAL A 134 -9.69 -16.44 -3.67
N THR A 135 -9.83 -15.70 -4.77
CA THR A 135 -10.31 -16.23 -6.07
C THR A 135 -9.16 -16.65 -6.98
N PHE A 136 -7.92 -16.31 -6.62
CA PHE A 136 -6.71 -16.59 -7.36
C PHE A 136 -5.58 -16.95 -6.39
N THR A 137 -4.69 -17.84 -6.81
CA THR A 137 -3.42 -18.11 -6.13
C THR A 137 -2.28 -18.18 -7.15
N PHE A 138 -1.15 -17.56 -6.81
CA PHE A 138 0.10 -17.69 -7.53
C PHE A 138 0.57 -19.13 -7.55
N GLU A 139 0.41 -19.88 -6.45
CA GLU A 139 0.75 -21.31 -6.43
C GLU A 139 -0.11 -22.10 -7.43
N GLY A 140 -1.42 -21.83 -7.47
CA GLY A 140 -2.35 -22.48 -8.41
C GLY A 140 -2.05 -22.11 -9.85
N TRP A 141 -1.75 -20.84 -10.13
CA TRP A 141 -1.31 -20.36 -11.44
C TRP A 141 0.02 -21.00 -11.87
N ALA A 142 1.02 -21.04 -11.00
CA ALA A 142 2.32 -21.62 -11.30
C ALA A 142 2.25 -23.14 -11.57
N LYS A 143 1.25 -23.83 -11.02
CA LYS A 143 1.04 -25.27 -11.28
C LYS A 143 0.45 -25.58 -12.66
N ARG A 144 -0.07 -24.59 -13.38
CA ARG A 144 -0.69 -24.81 -14.70
C ARG A 144 0.37 -25.19 -15.73
N ASP A 145 0.03 -26.11 -16.62
CA ASP A 145 1.00 -26.68 -17.56
C ASP A 145 1.42 -25.66 -18.63
N GLU A 146 0.52 -24.77 -19.03
CA GLU A 146 0.84 -23.66 -19.93
C GLU A 146 1.85 -22.68 -19.33
N VAL A 147 1.81 -22.46 -18.01
CA VAL A 147 2.73 -21.56 -17.30
C VAL A 147 4.12 -22.19 -17.21
N LYS A 148 4.19 -23.48 -16.87
CA LYS A 148 5.46 -24.23 -16.87
C LYS A 148 6.11 -24.24 -18.25
N ALA A 149 5.32 -24.51 -19.29
CA ALA A 149 5.81 -24.54 -20.66
C ALA A 149 6.31 -23.16 -21.11
N ALA A 150 5.57 -22.09 -20.78
CA ALA A 150 6.00 -20.72 -21.06
C ALA A 150 7.32 -20.38 -20.36
N TRP A 151 7.47 -20.74 -19.07
CA TRP A 151 8.71 -20.49 -18.33
C TRP A 151 9.91 -21.24 -18.93
N LYS A 152 9.73 -22.53 -19.27
CA LYS A 152 10.78 -23.31 -19.93
C LYS A 152 11.25 -22.65 -21.23
N ASN A 153 10.32 -22.19 -22.06
CA ASN A 153 10.64 -21.49 -23.31
C ASN A 153 11.42 -20.20 -23.06
N ILE A 154 11.06 -19.43 -22.03
CA ILE A 154 11.77 -18.20 -21.64
C ILE A 154 13.18 -18.54 -21.15
N GLN A 155 13.32 -19.54 -20.29
CA GLN A 155 14.60 -19.97 -19.75
C GLN A 155 15.57 -20.40 -20.86
N GLU A 156 15.11 -21.20 -21.82
CA GLU A 156 15.92 -21.62 -22.97
C GLU A 156 16.29 -20.45 -23.88
N ARG A 157 15.33 -19.56 -24.16
CA ARG A 157 15.54 -18.39 -25.04
C ARG A 157 16.55 -17.39 -24.46
N GLU A 158 16.47 -17.13 -23.16
CA GLU A 158 17.28 -16.11 -22.49
C GLU A 158 18.54 -16.69 -21.82
N GLY A 159 18.75 -18.01 -21.87
CA GLY A 159 19.90 -18.67 -21.23
C GLY A 159 19.88 -18.62 -19.70
N LEU A 160 18.69 -18.64 -19.08
CA LEU A 160 18.57 -18.52 -17.62
C LEU A 160 19.08 -19.76 -16.88
N ARG A 161 19.51 -19.56 -15.64
CA ARG A 161 20.05 -20.61 -14.78
C ARG A 161 19.01 -21.67 -14.38
N GLY A 162 19.12 -22.85 -14.99
CA GLY A 162 18.29 -24.02 -14.69
C GLY A 162 18.43 -24.55 -13.25
N ASP A 163 19.56 -24.30 -12.59
CA ASP A 163 19.76 -24.73 -11.20
C ASP A 163 18.92 -23.93 -10.19
N LEU A 164 18.49 -22.72 -10.57
CA LEU A 164 17.66 -21.81 -9.78
C LEU A 164 16.19 -21.83 -10.20
N ASP A 165 15.79 -22.73 -11.11
CA ASP A 165 14.42 -22.84 -11.60
C ASP A 165 13.44 -23.15 -10.46
N PRO A 166 12.45 -22.29 -10.19
CA PRO A 166 11.46 -22.53 -9.13
C PRO A 166 10.56 -23.74 -9.41
N TRP A 167 10.49 -24.21 -10.67
CA TRP A 167 9.74 -25.42 -11.05
C TRP A 167 10.54 -26.72 -10.93
N ARG A 168 11.85 -26.66 -10.65
CA ARG A 168 12.71 -27.84 -10.57
C ARG A 168 12.28 -28.86 -9.51
N ARG A 169 11.72 -28.39 -8.40
CA ARG A 169 11.23 -29.22 -7.28
C ARG A 169 9.90 -28.70 -6.78
N LYS A 170 9.01 -29.62 -6.40
CA LYS A 170 7.68 -29.29 -5.86
C LYS A 170 7.79 -28.37 -4.63
N GLU A 171 8.75 -28.62 -3.76
CA GLU A 171 8.96 -27.84 -2.55
C GLU A 171 9.41 -26.41 -2.88
N THR A 172 10.25 -26.24 -3.91
CA THR A 172 10.71 -24.91 -4.34
C THR A 172 9.57 -24.10 -4.94
N LEU A 173 8.70 -24.73 -5.75
CA LEU A 173 7.50 -24.08 -6.30
C LEU A 173 6.61 -23.55 -5.19
N VAL A 174 6.28 -24.39 -4.20
CA VAL A 174 5.42 -24.00 -3.07
C VAL A 174 6.09 -22.91 -2.23
N ASN A 175 7.39 -23.00 -1.97
CA ASN A 175 8.11 -21.99 -1.20
C ASN A 175 8.22 -20.63 -1.91
N VAL A 176 8.17 -20.60 -3.24
CA VAL A 176 8.20 -19.33 -3.99
C VAL A 176 6.79 -18.78 -4.12
N PHE A 177 5.89 -19.53 -4.75
CA PHE A 177 4.56 -19.04 -5.10
C PHE A 177 3.56 -19.10 -3.96
N GLY A 178 3.65 -20.10 -3.07
CA GLY A 178 2.82 -20.16 -1.86
C GLY A 178 3.22 -19.11 -0.81
N THR A 179 4.51 -18.76 -0.72
CA THR A 179 4.93 -17.60 0.07
C THR A 179 4.43 -16.30 -0.53
N LEU A 180 4.46 -16.18 -1.87
CA LEU A 180 3.89 -15.01 -2.55
C LEU A 180 2.38 -14.88 -2.29
N ASP A 181 1.64 -15.98 -2.27
CA ASP A 181 0.23 -16.01 -1.87
C ASP A 181 0.02 -15.44 -0.46
N ALA A 182 0.81 -15.88 0.52
CA ALA A 182 0.69 -15.42 1.90
C ALA A 182 1.03 -13.92 2.08
N GLU A 183 1.97 -13.40 1.30
CA GLU A 183 2.42 -12.01 1.40
C GLU A 183 1.53 -11.03 0.61
N MET A 184 0.99 -11.45 -0.55
CA MET A 184 0.21 -10.56 -1.42
C MET A 184 -1.31 -10.68 -1.27
N LEU A 185 -1.83 -11.86 -0.92
CA LEU A 185 -3.27 -12.10 -0.91
C LEU A 185 -3.93 -11.91 0.47
N GLY A 186 -3.13 -11.63 1.50
CA GLY A 186 -3.64 -11.29 2.82
C GLY A 186 -4.45 -9.98 2.78
N SER A 187 -5.65 -9.99 3.35
CA SER A 187 -6.52 -8.79 3.43
C SER A 187 -6.08 -7.78 4.51
N TRP A 188 -4.93 -8.02 5.13
CA TRP A 188 -4.38 -7.18 6.19
C TRP A 188 -3.03 -6.61 5.79
N SER A 189 -2.88 -5.31 5.97
CA SER A 189 -1.58 -4.66 5.85
C SER A 189 -0.75 -4.92 7.11
N ARG A 190 0.50 -5.34 6.94
CA ARG A 190 1.48 -5.42 8.03
C ARG A 190 2.29 -4.14 8.08
N THR A 191 1.95 -3.24 8.99
CA THR A 191 2.73 -2.02 9.22
C THR A 191 3.58 -2.19 10.46
N GLN A 192 4.89 -2.07 10.33
CA GLN A 192 5.82 -2.10 11.45
C GLN A 192 6.28 -0.67 11.77
N THR A 193 6.31 -0.30 13.04
CA THR A 193 6.86 1.00 13.46
C THR A 193 8.39 0.94 13.52
N MET A 194 9.03 1.95 12.94
CA MET A 194 10.48 2.16 13.03
C MET A 194 10.87 3.14 14.14
N ASP A 195 9.93 3.57 15.00
CA ASP A 195 10.18 4.65 15.96
C ASP A 195 11.31 4.34 16.92
N LYS A 196 11.39 3.10 17.42
CA LYS A 196 12.47 2.68 18.31
C LYS A 196 13.84 2.76 17.59
N ALA A 197 13.93 2.23 16.37
CA ALA A 197 15.16 2.27 15.58
C ALA A 197 15.58 3.71 15.27
N LYS A 198 14.63 4.57 14.89
CA LYS A 198 14.85 6.00 14.63
C LYS A 198 15.34 6.75 15.86
N LYS A 199 14.74 6.49 17.04
CA LYS A 199 15.20 7.05 18.33
C LYS A 199 16.62 6.64 18.69
N MET A 200 17.06 5.46 18.23
CA MET A 200 18.43 4.96 18.43
C MET A 200 19.41 5.40 17.32
N GLY A 201 19.00 6.30 16.41
CA GLY A 201 19.86 6.88 15.38
C GLY A 201 19.78 6.20 14.00
N CYS A 202 19.02 5.12 13.84
CA CYS A 202 18.82 4.47 12.53
C CYS A 202 17.79 5.26 11.71
N THR A 203 18.28 6.21 10.91
CA THR A 203 17.45 7.14 10.11
C THR A 203 17.52 6.87 8.61
N GLY A 204 18.37 5.94 8.17
CA GLY A 204 18.46 5.52 6.77
C GLY A 204 17.19 4.86 6.27
N HIS A 205 16.87 5.05 5.00
CA HIS A 205 15.76 4.39 4.31
C HIS A 205 16.13 4.14 2.84
N VAL A 206 15.36 3.27 2.19
CA VAL A 206 15.39 3.05 0.74
C VAL A 206 14.00 3.38 0.19
N GLN A 207 13.92 3.98 -1.00
CA GLN A 207 12.66 4.09 -1.71
C GLN A 207 12.27 2.68 -2.19
N THR A 208 11.09 2.21 -1.79
CA THR A 208 10.70 0.80 -1.99
C THR A 208 10.71 0.41 -3.46
N ASP A 209 10.24 1.29 -4.34
CA ASP A 209 10.23 1.09 -5.79
C ASP A 209 11.65 1.01 -6.38
N GLU A 210 12.56 1.89 -5.96
CA GLU A 210 13.98 1.83 -6.37
C GLU A 210 14.64 0.52 -5.88
N GLY A 211 14.36 0.12 -4.63
CA GLY A 211 14.87 -1.11 -4.03
C GLY A 211 14.36 -2.37 -4.74
N LEU A 212 13.09 -2.40 -5.11
CA LEU A 212 12.49 -3.48 -5.90
C LEU A 212 13.11 -3.56 -7.30
N ARG A 213 13.21 -2.43 -8.00
CA ARG A 213 13.85 -2.37 -9.33
C ARG A 213 15.27 -2.91 -9.27
N LYS A 214 16.08 -2.38 -8.35
CA LYS A 214 17.48 -2.81 -8.16
C LYS A 214 17.60 -4.30 -7.86
N THR A 215 16.66 -4.85 -7.09
CA THR A 215 16.64 -6.29 -6.79
C THR A 215 16.39 -7.10 -8.07
N ILE A 216 15.39 -6.72 -8.87
CA ILE A 216 15.06 -7.42 -10.12
C ILE A 216 16.19 -7.30 -11.14
N GLU A 217 16.78 -6.12 -11.30
CA GLU A 217 17.96 -5.91 -12.15
C GLU A 217 19.12 -6.84 -11.73
N ARG A 218 19.38 -6.94 -10.43
CA ARG A 218 20.42 -7.85 -9.94
C ARG A 218 20.08 -9.31 -10.18
N MET A 219 18.81 -9.69 -10.10
CA MET A 219 18.38 -11.05 -10.45
C MET A 219 18.58 -11.33 -11.95
N ALA A 220 18.36 -10.34 -12.82
CA ALA A 220 18.63 -10.47 -14.25
C ALA A 220 20.13 -10.57 -14.56
N GLU A 221 20.97 -9.77 -13.90
CA GLU A 221 22.45 -9.89 -13.99
C GLU A 221 22.97 -11.26 -13.54
N LEU A 222 22.23 -11.94 -12.66
CA LEU A 222 22.53 -13.28 -12.17
C LEU A 222 21.83 -14.38 -12.98
N GLU A 223 21.21 -14.03 -14.11
CA GLU A 223 20.52 -14.94 -15.03
C GLU A 223 19.39 -15.75 -14.33
N MET A 224 18.78 -15.19 -13.28
CA MET A 224 17.66 -15.80 -12.56
C MET A 224 16.31 -15.51 -13.20
N VAL A 225 16.20 -14.35 -13.86
CA VAL A 225 15.02 -13.86 -14.55
C VAL A 225 15.47 -13.16 -15.85
N PRO A 226 14.58 -12.98 -16.84
CA PRO A 226 14.89 -12.19 -18.03
C PRO A 226 15.27 -10.75 -17.68
N ALA A 227 16.04 -10.11 -18.57
CA ALA A 227 16.33 -8.68 -18.46
C ALA A 227 15.05 -7.83 -18.55
N LEU A 228 15.03 -6.72 -17.80
CA LEU A 228 13.94 -5.73 -17.76
C LEU A 228 13.88 -4.85 -19.02
#